data_AF-A0A329M6P0-F1
#
_entry.id   AF-A0A329M6P0-F1
#
_cell.length_a   1.000
_cell.length_b   1.000
_cell.length_c   1.000
_cell.angle_alpha   90.00
_cell.angle_beta   90.00
_cell.angle_gamma   90.00
#
_symmetry.space_group_name_H-M   'P 1'
#
loop_
_entity.id
_entity.type
_entity.pdbx_description
1 polymer ?
#
loop_
_entity_poly.entity_id
_entity_poly.type
_entity_poly.pdbx_seq_one_letter_code
_entity_poly.pdbx_strand_id
1 'polypeptide(L)' 'MAWNIIIPIVTLIVGAAGGFFAGVFYLRKQLERMQNDPQMIQKMAKQMGYNMNKQQLGKAQQMMKKQKFK' A
#
# COMPACT_ATOMS: atom_id res chain seq x y z
N MET A 1 -28.08 32.82 -13.93
CA MET A 1 -28.27 31.48 -14.52
C MET A 1 -26.94 30.71 -14.65
N ALA A 2 -25.87 31.30 -15.21
CA ALA A 2 -24.57 30.62 -15.39
C ALA A 2 -23.90 30.12 -14.09
N TRP A 3 -23.98 30.88 -12.99
CA TRP A 3 -23.37 30.50 -11.71
C TRP A 3 -23.89 29.18 -11.12
N ASN A 4 -25.17 28.85 -11.35
CA ASN A 4 -25.77 27.59 -10.87
C ASN A 4 -25.23 26.36 -11.61
N ILE A 5 -24.56 26.55 -12.76
CA ILE A 5 -23.93 25.49 -13.54
C ILE A 5 -22.43 25.40 -13.20
N ILE A 6 -21.78 26.55 -13.03
CA ILE A 6 -20.33 26.63 -12.74
C ILE A 6 -20.00 26.05 -11.36
N ILE A 7 -20.79 26.38 -10.33
CA ILE A 7 -20.55 25.92 -8.95
C ILE A 7 -20.52 24.39 -8.83
N PRO A 8 -21.51 23.63 -9.35
CA PRO A 8 -21.48 22.17 -9.26
C PRO A 8 -20.31 21.55 -10.05
N ILE A 9 -19.93 22.10 -11.20
CA ILE A 9 -18.79 21.60 -11.98
C ILE A 9 -17.48 21.74 -11.21
N VAL A 10 -17.23 22.93 -10.63
CA VAL A 10 -16.02 23.16 -9.82
C VAL A 10 -16.04 22.28 -8.56
N THR A 11 -17.20 22.11 -7.92
CA THR A 11 -17.35 21.24 -6.75
C THR A 11 -17.03 19.79 -7.07
N LEU A 12 -17.48 19.28 -8.23
CA LEU A 12 -17.15 17.93 -8.69
C LEU A 12 -15.66 17.77 -8.96
N ILE A 13 -15.02 18.75 -9.60
CA ILE A 13 -13.58 18.70 -9.88
C ILE A 13 -12.77 18.74 -8.57
N VAL A 14 -13.13 19.62 -7.64
CA VAL A 14 -12.45 19.73 -6.33
C VAL A 14 -12.68 18.48 -5.49
N GLY A 15 -13.89 17.92 -5.49
CA GLY A 15 -14.20 16.67 -4.81
C GLY A 15 -13.46 15.48 -5.41
N ALA A 16 -13.42 15.38 -6.74
CA ALA A 16 -12.68 14.33 -7.44
C ALA A 16 -11.17 14.45 -7.21
N ALA A 17 -10.61 15.64 -7.36
CA ALA A 17 -9.19 15.90 -7.12
C ALA A 17 -8.83 15.65 -5.65
N GLY A 18 -9.58 16.23 -4.71
CA GLY A 18 -9.36 16.04 -3.28
C GLY A 18 -9.49 14.58 -2.85
N GLY A 19 -10.52 13.88 -3.31
CA GLY A 19 -10.75 12.46 -3.05
C GLY A 19 -9.66 11.57 -3.65
N PHE A 20 -9.22 11.84 -4.88
CA PHE A 20 -8.14 11.11 -5.52
C PHE A 20 -6.80 11.32 -4.79
N PHE A 21 -6.43 12.56 -4.48
CA PHE A 21 -5.21 12.87 -3.74
C PHE A 21 -5.21 12.23 -2.34
N ALA A 22 -6.32 12.33 -1.60
CA ALA A 22 -6.45 11.69 -0.30
C ALA A 22 -6.40 10.15 -0.42
N GLY A 23 -7.04 9.58 -1.43
CA GLY A 23 -7.03 8.14 -1.70
C GLY A 23 -5.63 7.61 -2.02
N VAL A 24 -4.89 8.28 -2.93
CA VAL A 24 -3.50 7.92 -3.27
C VAL A 24 -2.59 8.07 -2.05
N PHE A 25 -2.72 9.14 -1.28
CA PHE A 25 -1.93 9.34 -0.06
C PHE A 25 -2.20 8.25 0.98
N TYR A 26 -3.46 7.86 1.16
CA TYR A 26 -3.86 6.79 2.06
C TYR A 26 -3.33 5.42 1.60
N LEU A 27 -3.46 5.10 0.31
CA LEU A 27 -2.91 3.87 -0.29
C LEU A 27 -1.39 3.80 -0.16
N ARG A 28 -0.69 4.90 -0.45
CA ARG A 28 0.76 4.99 -0.26
C ARG A 28 1.15 4.70 1.19
N LYS A 29 0.45 5.31 2.16
CA LYS A 29 0.71 5.10 3.59
C LYS A 29 0.39 3.67 4.05
N GLN A 30 -0.62 3.02 3.45
CA GLN A 30 -0.90 1.60 3.70
C GLN A 30 0.21 0.69 3.15
N LEU A 31 0.67 0.94 1.92
CA LEU A 31 1.75 0.17 1.31
C LEU A 31 3.07 0.34 2.05
N GLU A 32 3.40 1.56 2.48
CA GLU A 32 4.58 1.81 3.31
C GLU A 32 4.49 1.06 4.65
N ARG A 33 3.34 1.05 5.33
CA ARG A 33 3.14 0.25 6.54
C ARG A 33 3.28 -1.24 6.31
N MET A 34 2.79 -1.73 5.16
CA MET A 34 2.85 -3.14 4.78
C MET A 34 4.27 -3.59 4.41
N GLN A 35 5.09 -2.71 3.83
CA GLN A 35 6.52 -2.97 3.53
C GLN A 35 7.39 -2.95 4.79
N ASN A 36 7.04 -2.11 5.77
CA ASN A 36 7.78 -2.02 7.03
C ASN A 36 7.54 -3.21 7.97
N ASP A 37 6.55 -4.06 7.69
CA ASP A 37 6.29 -5.29 8.45
C ASP A 37 6.63 -6.56 7.64
N PRO A 38 7.90 -6.99 7.65
CA PRO A 38 8.33 -8.22 6.98
C PRO A 38 7.65 -9.49 7.54
N GLN A 39 7.01 -9.43 8.71
CA GLN A 39 6.26 -10.55 9.27
C GLN A 39 4.88 -10.68 8.62
N MET A 40 4.25 -9.56 8.26
CA MET A 40 2.95 -9.54 7.60
C MET A 40 3.05 -10.10 6.17
N ILE A 41 4.11 -9.74 5.42
CA ILE A 41 4.37 -10.29 4.08
C ILE A 41 4.66 -11.80 4.15
N GLN A 42 5.41 -12.28 5.16
CA GLN A 42 5.62 -13.73 5.35
C GLN A 42 4.32 -14.48 5.66
N LYS A 43 3.42 -13.90 6.46
CA LYS A 43 2.11 -14.48 6.75
C LYS A 43 1.21 -14.52 5.51
N MET A 44 1.22 -13.45 4.71
CA MET A 44 0.47 -13.38 3.45
C MET A 44 0.98 -14.42 2.44
N ALA A 45 2.30 -14.54 2.24
CA ALA A 45 2.88 -15.56 1.37
C ALA A 45 2.50 -16.98 1.82
N LYS A 46 2.57 -17.24 3.12
CA LYS A 46 2.19 -18.53 3.71
C LYS A 46 0.70 -18.85 3.55
N GLN A 47 -0.18 -17.84 3.67
CA GLN A 47 -1.61 -17.99 3.48
C GLN A 47 -2.01 -18.14 2.00
N MET A 48 -1.24 -17.56 1.07
CA MET A 48 -1.46 -17.67 -0.38
C MET A 48 -1.09 -19.06 -0.94
N GLY A 49 -0.77 -20.03 -0.09
CA GLY A 49 -0.44 -21.40 -0.52
C GLY A 49 1.02 -21.60 -0.94
N TYR A 50 1.89 -20.59 -0.78
CA TYR A 50 3.33 -20.87 -0.77
C TYR A 50 3.63 -21.68 0.49
N ASN A 51 3.63 -23.02 0.34
CA ASN A 51 4.04 -23.96 1.38
C ASN A 51 5.57 -23.88 1.54
N MET A 52 6.04 -22.73 2.01
CA MET A 52 7.45 -22.52 2.28
C MET A 52 7.83 -23.43 3.45
N ASN A 53 8.61 -24.46 3.16
CA ASN A 53 9.21 -25.32 4.16
C ASN A 53 9.88 -24.44 5.24
N LYS A 54 9.73 -24.77 6.53
CA LYS A 54 10.26 -23.99 7.67
C LYS A 54 11.73 -23.61 7.51
N GLN A 55 12.51 -24.45 6.83
CA GLN A 55 13.91 -24.18 6.48
C GLN A 55 14.10 -23.05 5.46
N GLN A 56 13.20 -22.91 4.48
CA GLN A 56 13.24 -21.85 3.47
C GLN A 56 12.81 -20.49 4.06
N LEU A 57 11.83 -20.48 4.97
CA LEU A 57 11.47 -19.27 5.72
C LEU A 57 12.63 -18.74 6.57
N GLY A 58 13.37 -19.63 7.25
CA GLY A 58 14.57 -19.26 8.01
C GLY A 58 15.68 -18.68 7.13
N LYS A 59 15.94 -19.28 5.96
CA LYS A 59 16.90 -18.77 4.97
C LYS A 59 16.46 -17.41 4.39
N ALA A 60 15.17 -17.25 4.07
CA ALA A 60 14.62 -15.99 3.58
C ALA A 60 14.70 -14.87 4.63
N GLN A 61 14.43 -15.17 5.91
CA GLN A 61 14.61 -14.24 7.02
C GLN A 61 16.08 -13.81 7.18
N GLN A 62 17.04 -14.73 7.00
CA GLN A 62 18.47 -14.40 7.02
C GLN A 62 18.89 -13.55 5.82
N MET A 63 18.36 -13.82 4.62
CA MET A 63 18.65 -13.01 3.43
C MET A 63 18.05 -11.60 3.53
N MET A 64 16.83 -11.45 4.03
CA MET A 64 16.22 -10.14 4.26
C MET A 64 16.96 -9.32 5.33
N LYS A 65 17.43 -9.97 6.41
CA LYS A 65 18.28 -9.31 7.42
C LYS A 65 19.62 -8.81 6.84
N LYS A 66 20.15 -9.48 5.81
CA LYS A 66 21.40 -9.11 5.12
C LYS A 66 21.23 -8.04 4.02
N GLN A 67 19.99 -7.70 3.63
CA GLN A 67 19.73 -6.62 2.66
C GLN A 67 19.54 -5.24 3.30
N LYS A 68 19.46 -5.15 4.64
CA LYS A 68 19.75 -3.89 5.32
C LYS A 68 21.26 -3.67 5.29
N PHE A 69 21.69 -2.53 4.76
CA PHE A 69 23.06 -1.98 4.67
C PHE A 69 23.83 -2.24 3.37
N LYS A 70 23.59 -1.39 2.37
CA LYS A 70 24.55 -0.36 1.95
C LYS A 70 23.81 0.87 1.43
#